data_AF-A0A1G3AH14-F1
#
_entry.id   AF-A0A1G3AH14-F1
#
_cell.length_a   1.000
_cell.length_b   1.000
_cell.length_c   1.000
_cell.angle_alpha   90.00
_cell.angle_beta   90.00
_cell.angle_gamma   90.00
#
_symmetry.space_group_name_H-M   'P 1'
#
loop_
_entity.id
_entity.type
_entity.pdbx_description
1 polymer ?
#
loop_
_entity_poly.entity_id
_entity_poly.type
_entity_poly.pdbx_seq_one_letter_code
_entity_poly.pdbx_strand_id
1 'polypeptide(L)'
;MLKAAYEATQKERFLMLQRKAFDWFLGQNDLHVPLYDFRTKGCNDGLTPDGVNTNQGAESTLSLLLSLLAMVESYAVVDKTKTSKTTPSPQTDHKKKIAKKKLRIESIPAKTKKQKKRVEELT
;
A
#
# COMPACT_ATOMS: atom_id res chain seq x y z
N MET A 1 -8.43 -16.12 3.68
CA MET A 1 -9.65 -16.21 2.85
C MET A 1 -9.45 -15.68 1.43
N LEU A 2 -8.97 -14.44 1.23
CA LEU A 2 -8.84 -13.86 -0.11
C LEU A 2 -7.86 -14.60 -1.04
N LYS A 3 -6.76 -15.14 -0.50
CA LYS A 3 -5.83 -16.02 -1.24
C LYS A 3 -6.54 -17.26 -1.80
N ALA A 4 -7.21 -18.03 -0.94
CA ALA A 4 -7.98 -19.21 -1.35
C ALA A 4 -9.08 -18.86 -2.39
N ALA A 5 -9.74 -17.71 -2.23
CA ALA A 5 -10.72 -17.24 -3.21
C ALA A 5 -10.07 -16.93 -4.58
N TYR A 6 -8.87 -16.36 -4.59
CA TYR A 6 -8.10 -16.19 -5.81
C TYR A 6 -7.71 -17.54 -6.42
N GLU A 7 -7.18 -18.47 -5.63
CA GLU A 7 -6.79 -19.80 -6.10
C GLU A 7 -7.96 -20.55 -6.76
N ALA A 8 -9.14 -20.50 -6.13
CA ALA A 8 -10.34 -21.17 -6.63
C ALA A 8 -10.96 -20.52 -7.88
N THR A 9 -10.82 -19.21 -8.06
CA THR A 9 -11.58 -18.46 -9.09
C THR A 9 -10.73 -17.77 -10.15
N GLN A 10 -9.44 -17.59 -9.89
CA GLN A 10 -8.48 -16.83 -10.70
C GLN A 10 -8.90 -15.37 -10.99
N LYS A 11 -9.80 -14.80 -10.16
CA LYS A 11 -10.27 -13.41 -10.35
C LYS A 11 -9.32 -12.43 -9.67
N GLU A 12 -8.66 -11.57 -10.46
CA GLU A 12 -7.69 -10.57 -9.98
C GLU A 12 -8.20 -9.63 -8.89
N ARG A 13 -9.53 -9.40 -8.81
CA ARG A 13 -10.14 -8.61 -7.73
C ARG A 13 -9.73 -9.09 -6.33
N PHE A 14 -9.50 -10.39 -6.16
CA PHE A 14 -9.11 -10.95 -4.88
C PHE A 14 -7.66 -10.60 -4.53
N LEU A 15 -6.78 -10.42 -5.53
CA LEU A 15 -5.44 -9.89 -5.32
C LEU A 15 -5.49 -8.42 -4.88
N MET A 16 -6.33 -7.62 -5.53
CA MET A 16 -6.54 -6.21 -5.14
C MET A 16 -7.06 -6.09 -3.71
N LEU A 17 -7.99 -6.96 -3.31
CA LEU A 17 -8.50 -6.99 -1.94
C LEU A 17 -7.43 -7.44 -0.93
N GLN A 18 -6.56 -8.39 -1.27
CA GLN A 18 -5.43 -8.77 -0.41
C GLN A 18 -4.52 -7.58 -0.15
N ARG A 19 -4.17 -6.85 -1.21
CA ARG A 19 -3.37 -5.64 -1.11
C ARG A 19 -4.05 -4.58 -0.25
N LYS A 20 -5.35 -4.33 -0.47
CA LYS A 20 -6.13 -3.37 0.32
C LYS A 20 -6.17 -3.75 1.80
N ALA A 21 -6.32 -5.03 2.12
CA ALA A 21 -6.31 -5.51 3.50
C ALA A 21 -4.95 -5.27 4.18
N PHE A 22 -3.84 -5.50 3.48
CA PHE A 22 -2.51 -5.18 4.01
C PHE A 22 -2.28 -3.67 4.15
N ASP A 23 -2.63 -2.88 3.13
CA ASP A 23 -2.46 -1.43 3.14
C ASP A 23 -3.27 -0.74 4.25
N TRP A 24 -4.37 -1.34 4.71
CA TRP A 24 -5.16 -0.85 5.83
C TRP A 24 -4.32 -0.69 7.11
N PHE A 25 -3.41 -1.65 7.39
CA PHE A 25 -2.49 -1.55 8.53
C PHE A 25 -1.43 -0.45 8.35
N LEU A 26 -1.17 -0.01 7.12
CA LEU A 26 -0.21 1.04 6.79
C LEU A 26 -0.87 2.43 6.69
N GLY A 27 -2.16 2.54 7.00
CA GLY A 27 -2.88 3.82 6.99
C GLY A 27 -3.83 4.02 5.82
N GLN A 28 -4.07 3.02 4.97
CA GLN A 28 -5.22 3.06 4.04
C GLN A 28 -6.51 2.62 4.75
N ASN A 29 -6.81 3.30 5.85
CA ASN A 29 -7.97 3.11 6.71
C ASN A 29 -8.71 4.43 6.92
N ASP A 30 -9.84 4.37 7.62
CA ASP A 30 -10.77 5.50 7.77
C ASP A 30 -10.14 6.73 8.45
N LEU A 31 -9.14 6.52 9.29
CA LEU A 31 -8.43 7.59 10.01
C LEU A 31 -7.11 7.99 9.35
N HIS A 32 -6.73 7.36 8.23
CA HIS A 32 -5.47 7.61 7.52
C HIS A 32 -4.20 7.50 8.38
N VAL A 33 -4.21 6.61 9.39
CA VAL A 33 -3.11 6.44 10.35
C VAL A 33 -2.59 5.00 10.35
N PRO A 34 -1.27 4.78 10.35
CA PRO A 34 -0.72 3.43 10.38
C PRO A 34 -0.99 2.77 11.75
N LEU A 35 -1.34 1.49 11.73
CA LEU A 35 -1.39 0.65 12.93
C LEU A 35 -0.06 -0.04 13.18
N TYR A 36 0.74 -0.27 12.15
CA TYR A 36 2.09 -0.80 12.30
C TYR A 36 3.06 0.28 12.81
N ASP A 37 3.73 0.01 13.93
CA ASP A 37 4.77 0.88 14.47
C ASP A 37 6.16 0.38 14.04
N PHE A 38 6.83 1.15 13.17
CA PHE A 38 8.16 0.84 12.66
C PHE A 38 9.26 0.84 13.74
N ARG A 39 9.05 1.50 14.89
CA ARG A 39 10.00 1.56 15.99
C ARG A 39 9.88 0.34 16.90
N THR A 40 8.67 -0.02 17.32
CA THR A 40 8.45 -1.20 18.20
C THR A 40 8.39 -2.51 17.43
N LYS A 41 8.13 -2.45 16.11
CA LYS A 41 7.82 -3.60 15.25
C LYS A 41 6.51 -4.31 15.61
N GLY A 42 5.70 -3.72 16.48
CA GLY A 42 4.37 -4.22 16.82
C GLY A 42 3.27 -3.64 15.92
N CYS A 43 2.09 -4.25 16.00
CA CYS A 43 0.87 -3.73 15.39
C CYS A 43 -0.12 -3.34 16.48
N ASN A 44 -0.68 -2.15 16.35
CA ASN A 44 -1.76 -1.68 17.19
C ASN A 44 -3.04 -2.51 16.95
N ASP A 45 -3.86 -2.69 17.99
CA ASP A 45 -4.99 -3.64 17.96
C ASP A 45 -6.14 -3.23 17.03
N GLY A 46 -6.29 -1.93 16.77
CA GLY A 46 -7.35 -1.46 15.89
C GLY A 46 -7.58 0.04 15.93
N LEU A 47 -8.67 0.45 15.27
CA LEU A 47 -9.19 1.82 15.34
C LEU A 47 -10.39 1.86 16.30
N THR A 48 -10.47 2.93 17.06
CA THR A 48 -11.62 3.33 17.88
C THR A 48 -12.14 4.68 17.36
N PRO A 49 -13.34 5.13 17.77
CA PRO A 49 -13.82 6.47 17.44
C PRO A 49 -12.86 7.60 17.86
N ASP A 50 -12.09 7.36 18.92
CA ASP A 50 -11.15 8.32 19.50
C ASP A 50 -9.73 8.25 18.89
N GLY A 51 -9.44 7.25 18.04
CA GLY A 51 -8.15 7.10 17.38
C GLY A 51 -7.64 5.67 17.29
N VAL A 52 -6.32 5.50 17.36
CA VAL A 52 -5.70 4.17 17.30
C VAL A 52 -5.63 3.58 18.70
N ASN A 53 -6.08 2.33 18.88
CA ASN A 53 -5.83 1.59 20.10
C ASN A 53 -4.35 1.21 20.17
N THR A 54 -3.61 1.81 21.08
CA THR A 54 -2.15 1.63 21.20
C THR A 54 -1.71 0.29 21.77
N ASN A 55 -2.64 -0.58 22.16
CA ASN A 55 -2.32 -1.94 22.58
C ASN A 55 -1.70 -2.70 21.39
N GLN A 56 -0.56 -3.34 21.63
CA GLN A 56 0.16 -4.12 20.61
C GLN A 56 0.11 -5.61 20.96
N GLY A 57 -1.09 -6.19 20.84
CA GLY A 57 -1.30 -7.60 21.12
C GLY A 57 -0.61 -8.54 20.14
N ALA A 58 -0.51 -9.82 20.53
CA ALA A 58 -0.03 -10.87 19.64
C ALA A 58 -0.97 -11.07 18.44
N GLU A 59 -2.28 -10.96 18.64
CA GLU A 59 -3.30 -11.19 17.62
C GLU A 59 -3.24 -10.16 16.48
N SER A 60 -3.07 -8.88 16.81
CA SER A 60 -2.95 -7.79 15.84
C SER A 60 -1.65 -7.88 15.06
N THR A 61 -0.55 -8.23 15.73
CA THR A 61 0.73 -8.51 15.08
C THR A 61 0.62 -9.70 14.12
N LEU A 62 0.00 -10.80 14.54
CA LEU A 62 -0.24 -11.95 13.67
C LEU A 62 -1.13 -11.59 12.47
N SER A 63 -2.17 -10.78 12.68
CA SER A 63 -3.07 -10.33 11.62
C SER A 63 -2.34 -9.54 10.54
N LEU A 64 -1.48 -8.60 10.95
CA LEU A 64 -0.59 -7.88 10.05
C LEU A 64 0.30 -8.85 9.25
N LEU A 65 1.02 -9.74 9.94
CA LEU A 65 1.97 -10.67 9.31
C LEU A 65 1.28 -11.64 8.34
N LEU A 66 0.10 -12.15 8.69
CA LEU A 66 -0.68 -13.02 7.81
C LEU A 66 -1.17 -12.29 6.57
N SER A 67 -1.58 -11.02 6.69
CA SER A 67 -1.99 -10.22 5.53
C SER A 67 -0.81 -9.95 4.58
N LEU A 68 0.38 -9.67 5.13
CA LEU A 68 1.62 -9.51 4.36
C LEU A 68 2.00 -10.82 3.66
N LEU A 69 2.01 -11.94 4.38
CA LEU A 69 2.37 -13.24 3.84
C LEU A 69 1.46 -13.64 2.67
N ALA A 70 0.14 -13.55 2.86
CA ALA A 70 -0.82 -13.88 1.82
C ALA A 70 -0.62 -13.05 0.54
N MET A 71 -0.35 -11.75 0.73
CA MET A 71 -0.05 -10.83 -0.37
C MET A 71 1.23 -11.25 -1.11
N VAL A 72 2.34 -11.48 -0.39
CA VAL A 72 3.64 -11.84 -0.97
C VAL A 72 3.56 -13.17 -1.74
N GLU A 73 2.93 -14.18 -1.16
CA GLU A 73 2.74 -15.48 -1.82
C GLU A 73 1.94 -15.34 -3.12
N SER A 74 0.88 -14.52 -3.10
CA SER A 74 0.07 -14.29 -4.28
C SER A 74 0.85 -13.58 -5.40
N TYR A 75 1.72 -12.61 -5.07
CA TYR A 75 2.59 -11.97 -6.06
C TYR A 75 3.58 -12.95 -6.70
N ALA A 76 4.19 -13.84 -5.90
CA ALA A 76 5.11 -14.85 -6.42
C ALA A 76 4.43 -15.83 -7.41
N VAL A 77 3.15 -16.13 -7.22
CA VAL A 77 2.36 -16.96 -8.14
C VAL A 77 2.08 -16.20 -9.45
N VAL A 78 1.68 -14.93 -9.35
CA VAL A 78 1.38 -14.10 -10.54
C VAL A 78 2.61 -13.97 -11.44
N ASP A 79 3.81 -13.78 -10.87
CA ASP A 79 5.05 -13.68 -11.65
C ASP A 79 5.38 -14.98 -12.42
N LYS A 80 5.11 -16.14 -11.83
CA LYS A 80 5.25 -17.45 -12.51
C LYS A 80 4.23 -17.64 -13.64
N THR A 81 2.99 -17.20 -13.47
CA THR A 81 1.96 -17.35 -14.51
C THR A 81 2.13 -16.40 -15.69
N LYS A 82 2.75 -15.22 -15.48
CA LYS A 82 3.07 -14.28 -16.58
C LYS A 82 4.24 -14.76 -17.43
N THR A 83 5.23 -15.41 -16.82
CA THR A 83 6.40 -15.94 -17.53
C THR A 83 6.06 -17.16 -18.39
N SER A 84 5.09 -18.00 -18.00
CA SER A 84 4.69 -19.19 -18.78
C SER A 84 3.75 -18.91 -19.96
N LYS A 85 3.12 -17.72 -20.06
CA LYS A 85 2.20 -17.35 -21.15
C LYS A 85 2.88 -16.73 -22.37
N THR A 86 4.22 -16.67 -22.42
CA THR A 86 4.96 -16.12 -23.56
C THR A 86 5.49 -17.23 -24.47
N THR A 87 4.61 -17.88 -25.23
CA THR A 87 4.98 -18.62 -26.44
C THR A 87 4.77 -17.69 -27.63
N PRO A 88 5.77 -17.41 -28.48
CA PRO A 88 5.60 -16.53 -29.63
C PRO A 88 4.84 -17.26 -30.73
N SER A 89 3.60 -16.83 -31.01
CA SER A 89 2.89 -17.15 -32.24
C SER A 89 3.04 -15.99 -33.23
N PRO A 90 3.15 -16.24 -34.55
CA PRO A 90 3.76 -15.29 -35.47
C PRO A 90 2.82 -14.15 -35.91
N GLN A 91 3.40 -12.94 -35.81
CA GLN A 91 3.28 -11.76 -36.67
C GLN A 91 1.90 -11.14 -36.94
N THR A 92 1.80 -9.83 -36.65
CA THR A 92 1.68 -8.81 -37.73
C THR A 92 2.06 -7.43 -37.20
N ASP A 93 3.04 -6.84 -37.87
CA ASP A 93 3.59 -5.50 -37.68
C ASP A 93 2.52 -4.41 -37.89
N HIS A 94 2.08 -3.73 -36.83
CA HIS A 94 1.45 -2.40 -36.94
C HIS A 94 2.18 -1.42 -36.02
N LYS A 95 3.19 -0.75 -36.58
CA LYS A 95 3.83 0.44 -36.00
C LYS A 95 2.77 1.52 -35.69
N LYS A 96 2.50 1.77 -34.41
CA LYS A 96 1.95 3.07 -33.95
C LYS A 96 2.96 3.74 -33.03
N LYS A 97 3.68 4.72 -33.60
CA LYS A 97 4.51 5.68 -32.85
C LYS A 97 3.60 6.46 -31.89
N ILE A 98 3.86 6.37 -30.59
CA ILE A 98 3.31 7.31 -29.61
C ILE A 98 4.47 8.15 -29.09
N ALA A 99 4.40 9.45 -29.40
CA ALA A 99 5.38 10.46 -29.05
C ALA A 99 5.47 10.63 -27.53
N LYS A 100 6.67 10.44 -26.97
CA LYS A 100 6.97 10.75 -25.56
C LYS A 100 6.98 12.28 -25.39
N LYS A 101 5.92 12.87 -24.85
CA LYS A 101 5.94 14.26 -24.39
C LYS A 101 6.60 14.31 -23.01
N LYS A 102 7.85 14.78 -22.99
CA LYS A 102 8.65 15.03 -21.79
C LYS A 102 8.01 16.18 -20.99
N LEU A 103 7.38 15.88 -19.85
CA LEU A 103 6.92 16.90 -18.92
C LEU A 103 8.13 17.47 -18.16
N ARG A 104 8.36 18.77 -18.35
CA ARG A 104 9.43 19.56 -17.75
C ARG A 104 8.98 19.97 -16.35
N ILE A 105 9.67 19.50 -15.32
CA ILE A 105 9.46 19.92 -13.93
C ILE A 105 10.20 21.25 -13.77
N GLU A 106 9.47 22.33 -13.51
CA GLU A 106 10.06 23.61 -13.14
C GLU A 106 10.27 23.65 -11.62
N SER A 107 11.49 23.98 -11.20
CA SER A 107 11.90 24.06 -9.79
C SER A 107 11.30 25.29 -9.12
N ILE A 108 10.62 25.09 -7.99
CA ILE A 108 10.12 26.16 -7.12
C ILE A 108 11.27 26.62 -6.20
N PRO A 109 11.59 27.92 -6.12
CA PRO A 109 12.67 28.41 -5.27
C PRO A 109 12.26 28.47 -3.78
N ALA A 110 13.16 27.97 -2.93
CA ALA A 110 13.08 28.08 -1.48
C ALA A 110 13.12 29.54 -1.03
N LYS A 111 12.08 30.01 -0.34
CA LYS A 111 12.13 31.23 0.47
C LYS A 111 11.77 30.91 1.92
N THR A 112 12.83 30.79 2.71
CA THR A 112 12.87 30.90 4.16
C THR A 112 12.18 32.18 4.62
N LYS A 113 11.16 32.09 5.47
CA LYS A 113 10.83 33.19 6.40
C LYS A 113 10.29 32.64 7.72
N LYS A 114 11.18 32.75 8.71
CA LYS A 114 11.03 32.56 10.15
C LYS A 114 9.92 33.49 10.67
N GLN A 115 8.81 32.95 11.19
CA GLN A 115 7.86 33.72 12.00
C GLN A 115 8.03 33.38 13.48
N LYS A 116 8.31 34.44 14.23
CA LYS A 116 8.69 34.49 15.64
C LYS A 116 7.41 34.44 16.49
N LYS A 117 7.38 33.55 17.49
CA LYS A 117 6.39 33.51 18.59
C LYS A 117 6.24 34.89 19.22
N ARG A 118 4.99 35.30 19.50
CA ARG A 118 4.65 36.31 20.50
C ARG A 118 3.68 35.66 21.48
N VAL A 119 4.11 35.57 22.73
CA VAL A 119 3.34 35.17 23.91
C VAL A 119 3.12 36.46 24.70
N GLU A 120 1.87 36.85 24.92
CA GLU A 120 1.39 37.88 25.85
C GLU A 120 -0.05 37.44 26.17
N GLU A 121 -0.25 36.77 27.29
CA GLU A 121 -0.86 37.31 28.54
C GLU A 121 -2.37 37.54 28.42
N LEU A 122 -3.15 36.61 28.99
CA LEU A 122 -4.45 36.93 29.56
C LEU A 122 -4.37 36.70 31.08
N THR A 123 -4.52 37.81 31.79
CA THR A 123 -5.01 37.87 33.16
C THR A 123 -6.48 37.46 33.20
#